data_AF-A0A3A4QA72-F1
#
_entry.id   AF-A0A3A4QA72-F1
#
_cell.length_a   1.000
_cell.length_b   1.000
_cell.length_c   1.000
_cell.angle_alpha   90.00
_cell.angle_beta   90.00
_cell.angle_gamma   90.00
#
_symmetry.space_group_name_H-M   'P 1'
#
loop_
_entity.id
_entity.type
_entity.pdbx_description
1 polymer ?
#
loop_
_entity_poly.entity_id
_entity_poly.type
_entity_poly.pdbx_seq_one_letter_code
_entity_poly.pdbx_strand_id
1 'polypeptide(L)'
;MKRPCEWYGQAPREVRAGESRAARGRCPIAHAETQARIMEPIISGTTGERKGRTIFITVMLVAFSAWYFYDGLVKYPQDNLTAARDALVPRPDALPPLDPNIDADTAKGVSDGAALDALIERLGAPGWRHGDECRWFGRGGQLRVAAPGGKVAEAEWIAGRYDTHDIQVQIWIGSIMGVLGLLMLGQLVRVLRTRVVLDPSGLRLGSRPPIPLSAMTKIDASRYKEKGWVTLHHHAGGRTRTTRLDCDVIDRFRPIIESICQGKGWACPLPPPRRQDDDVTD
;
A
#
# COMPACT_ATOMS: atom_id res chain seq x y z
N MET A 1 5.42 -16.47 3.31
CA MET A 1 6.35 -17.01 4.33
C MET A 1 6.92 -15.87 5.15
N LYS A 2 6.42 -15.66 6.38
CA LYS A 2 7.21 -14.95 7.39
C LYS A 2 8.32 -15.93 7.75
N ARG A 3 9.59 -15.59 7.54
CA ARG A 3 10.63 -16.30 8.30
C ARG A 3 10.23 -16.05 9.76
N PRO A 4 9.95 -17.10 10.56
CA PRO A 4 9.81 -16.88 11.99
C PRO A 4 11.05 -16.11 12.43
N CYS A 5 10.92 -15.24 13.43
CA CYS A 5 12.09 -15.01 14.27
C CYS A 5 12.38 -16.38 14.90
N GLU A 6 13.10 -17.23 14.17
CA GLU A 6 13.32 -18.65 14.43
C GLU A 6 14.46 -18.71 15.43
N TRP A 7 14.18 -18.13 16.59
CA TRP A 7 14.98 -18.01 17.77
C TRP A 7 14.09 -18.62 18.84
N TYR A 8 14.32 -19.88 19.23
CA TYR A 8 14.24 -20.34 20.61
C TYR A 8 14.37 -21.86 20.67
N GLY A 9 15.38 -22.35 21.39
CA GLY A 9 15.47 -23.78 21.65
C GLY A 9 16.63 -24.28 22.48
N GLN A 10 17.36 -23.48 23.28
CA GLN A 10 18.30 -24.05 24.26
C GLN A 10 18.25 -23.29 25.60
N ALA A 11 18.01 -24.04 26.67
CA ALA A 11 17.96 -23.56 28.04
C ALA A 11 19.38 -23.23 28.54
N PRO A 12 19.59 -22.14 29.30
CA PRO A 12 20.90 -21.80 29.83
C PRO A 12 21.35 -22.80 30.91
N ARG A 13 22.57 -23.31 30.78
CA ARG A 13 23.28 -24.09 31.81
C ARG A 13 23.53 -23.21 33.04
N GLU A 14 23.20 -23.75 34.22
CA GLU A 14 23.50 -23.16 35.53
C GLU A 14 24.99 -22.83 35.68
N VAL A 15 25.31 -21.57 35.93
CA VAL A 15 26.65 -21.12 36.32
C VAL A 15 26.69 -21.02 37.83
N ARG A 16 27.61 -21.78 38.44
CA ARG A 16 27.84 -21.84 39.90
C ARG A 16 28.34 -20.51 40.44
N ALA A 17 27.81 -20.14 41.60
CA ALA A 17 28.22 -19.03 42.43
C ALA A 17 29.57 -19.28 43.10
N GLY A 18 30.45 -18.28 43.08
CA GLY A 18 31.68 -18.26 43.85
C GLY A 18 32.28 -16.85 43.92
N GLU A 19 32.63 -16.46 45.15
CA GLU A 19 33.49 -15.34 45.56
C GLU A 19 32.84 -13.96 45.85
N SER A 20 32.64 -13.77 47.16
CA SER A 20 32.42 -12.49 47.84
C SER A 20 33.78 -11.83 48.13
N ARG A 21 33.98 -10.59 47.66
CA ARG A 21 35.10 -9.72 48.10
C ARG A 21 34.58 -8.39 48.63
N ALA A 22 35.12 -8.05 49.81
CA ALA A 22 34.73 -6.94 50.67
C ALA A 22 34.90 -5.55 50.05
N ALA A 23 33.93 -4.69 50.37
CA ALA A 23 33.74 -3.34 49.89
C ALA A 23 34.78 -2.34 50.42
N ARG A 24 35.27 -1.45 49.55
CA ARG A 24 35.87 -0.16 49.92
C ARG A 24 34.94 0.96 49.44
N GLY A 25 34.51 1.81 50.37
CA GLY A 25 33.60 2.93 50.12
C GLY A 25 34.19 3.95 49.17
N ARG A 26 33.57 4.08 47.99
CA ARG A 26 33.77 5.20 47.07
C ARG A 26 32.48 6.02 47.00
N CYS A 27 32.65 7.34 47.06
CA CYS A 27 31.58 8.33 47.09
C CYS A 27 30.71 8.21 45.81
N PRO A 28 29.37 7.97 45.91
CA PRO A 28 28.52 7.61 44.77
C PRO A 28 28.21 8.75 43.80
N ILE A 29 28.56 10.00 44.11
CA ILE A 29 28.11 11.17 43.32
C ILE A 29 28.98 11.41 42.07
N ALA A 30 30.26 11.01 42.05
CA ALA A 30 31.16 11.27 40.92
C ALA A 30 30.99 10.32 39.71
N HIS A 31 30.29 9.19 39.87
CA HIS A 31 30.13 8.20 38.79
C HIS A 31 29.00 8.55 37.81
N ALA A 32 27.97 9.26 38.25
CA ALA A 32 26.83 9.61 37.39
C ALA A 32 27.20 10.64 36.31
N GLU A 33 28.07 11.61 36.62
CA GLU A 33 28.54 12.61 35.63
C GLU A 33 29.54 12.02 34.62
N THR A 34 30.31 11.00 35.01
CA THR A 34 31.31 10.41 34.11
C THR A 34 30.68 9.44 33.10
N GLN A 35 29.58 8.77 33.44
CA GLN A 35 28.89 7.86 32.50
C GLN A 35 28.07 8.57 31.41
N ALA A 36 27.73 9.85 31.59
CA ALA A 36 27.07 10.64 30.55
C ALA A 36 27.97 10.94 29.34
N ARG A 37 29.28 10.66 29.41
CA ARG A 37 30.27 11.20 28.47
C ARG A 37 30.43 10.52 27.13
N ILE A 38 29.90 9.33 26.86
CA ILE A 38 30.07 8.72 25.52
C ILE A 38 28.87 7.82 25.13
N MET A 39 27.65 8.37 25.13
CA MET A 39 26.56 7.71 24.38
C MET A 39 26.57 8.30 22.96
N GLU A 40 27.17 7.59 22.01
CA GLU A 40 27.17 8.00 20.62
C GLU A 40 25.74 8.06 20.07
N PRO A 41 25.33 9.14 19.37
CA PRO A 41 23.99 9.24 18.82
C PRO A 41 23.69 8.11 17.83
N ILE A 42 22.69 7.30 18.13
CA ILE A 42 22.21 6.23 17.24
C ILE A 42 21.05 6.77 16.42
N ILE A 43 21.27 6.92 15.12
CA ILE A 43 20.22 7.24 14.14
C ILE A 43 19.80 5.96 13.43
N SER A 44 18.51 5.64 13.49
CA SER A 44 17.91 4.48 12.86
C SER A 44 16.71 4.88 12.01
N GLY A 45 16.55 4.22 10.87
CA GLY A 45 15.31 4.29 10.07
C GLY A 45 14.45 3.04 10.27
N THR A 46 13.52 2.85 9.33
CA THR A 46 12.83 1.56 9.17
C THR A 46 13.68 0.51 8.47
N THR A 47 13.47 -0.76 8.84
CA THR A 47 14.12 -1.94 8.26
C THR A 47 13.99 -1.98 6.74
N GLY A 48 15.02 -2.51 6.08
CA GLY A 48 15.04 -2.70 4.62
C GLY A 48 13.90 -3.61 4.14
N GLU A 49 13.64 -4.71 4.84
CA GLU A 49 12.56 -5.67 4.50
C GLU A 49 11.18 -5.02 4.49
N ARG A 50 10.86 -4.22 5.52
CA ARG A 50 9.57 -3.51 5.59
C ARG A 50 9.43 -2.46 4.50
N LYS A 51 10.51 -1.72 4.18
CA LYS A 51 10.55 -0.79 3.05
C LYS A 51 10.29 -1.53 1.74
N GLY A 52 11.03 -2.60 1.48
CA GLY A 52 10.91 -3.41 0.26
C GLY A 52 9.50 -3.96 0.06
N ARG A 53 8.90 -4.58 1.08
CA ARG A 53 7.52 -5.08 1.02
C ARG A 53 6.50 -3.98 0.74
N THR A 54 6.65 -2.83 1.40
CA THR A 54 5.73 -1.70 1.22
C THR A 54 5.85 -1.12 -0.17
N ILE A 55 7.07 -0.91 -0.68
CA ILE A 55 7.33 -0.45 -2.05
C ILE A 55 6.72 -1.40 -3.07
N PHE A 56 6.99 -2.70 -2.92
CA PHE A 56 6.48 -3.73 -3.83
C PHE A 56 4.96 -3.72 -3.92
N ILE A 57 4.27 -3.75 -2.78
CA ILE A 57 2.79 -3.74 -2.74
C ILE A 57 2.25 -2.43 -3.34
N THR A 58 2.85 -1.28 -3.02
CA THR A 58 2.42 0.01 -3.58
C THR A 58 2.55 0.03 -5.10
N VAL A 59 3.70 -0.36 -5.64
CA VAL A 59 3.94 -0.40 -7.09
C VAL A 59 2.96 -1.35 -7.78
N MET A 60 2.76 -2.54 -7.22
CA MET A 60 1.83 -3.54 -7.75
C MET A 60 0.39 -3.00 -7.84
N LEU A 61 -0.11 -2.37 -6.77
CA LEU A 61 -1.48 -1.81 -6.75
C LEU A 61 -1.66 -0.67 -7.76
N VAL A 62 -0.68 0.23 -7.86
CA VAL A 62 -0.73 1.34 -8.82
C VAL A 62 -0.66 0.84 -10.26
N ALA A 63 0.20 -0.14 -10.54
CA ALA A 63 0.33 -0.74 -11.87
C ALA A 63 -0.96 -1.46 -12.29
N PHE A 64 -1.55 -2.27 -11.42
CA PHE A 64 -2.82 -2.92 -11.71
C PHE A 64 -3.95 -1.92 -11.87
N SER A 65 -4.05 -0.89 -11.02
CA SER A 65 -5.04 0.18 -11.18
C SER A 65 -4.95 0.82 -12.56
N ALA A 66 -3.74 1.19 -13.00
CA ALA A 66 -3.50 1.77 -14.32
C ALA A 66 -3.86 0.79 -15.46
N TRP A 67 -3.52 -0.49 -15.32
CA TRP A 67 -3.90 -1.54 -16.27
C TRP A 67 -5.42 -1.63 -16.42
N TYR A 68 -6.14 -1.77 -15.31
CA TYR A 68 -7.60 -1.91 -15.31
C TYR A 68 -8.30 -0.69 -15.92
N PHE A 69 -7.81 0.52 -15.65
CA PHE A 69 -8.32 1.72 -16.30
C PHE A 69 -8.01 1.75 -17.80
N TYR A 70 -6.81 1.35 -18.22
CA TYR A 70 -6.46 1.25 -19.63
C TYR A 70 -7.38 0.26 -20.36
N ASP A 71 -7.59 -0.91 -19.79
CA ASP A 71 -8.44 -1.93 -20.38
C ASP A 71 -9.90 -1.44 -20.51
N GLY A 72 -10.47 -0.86 -19.44
CA GLY A 72 -11.85 -0.37 -19.45
C GLY A 72 -12.08 0.90 -20.28
N LEU A 73 -11.16 1.86 -20.26
CA LEU A 73 -11.37 3.17 -20.90
C LEU A 73 -10.87 3.25 -22.34
N VAL A 74 -9.88 2.43 -22.71
CA VAL A 74 -9.19 2.53 -24.00
C VAL A 74 -9.32 1.25 -24.79
N LYS A 75 -8.80 0.13 -24.26
CA LYS A 75 -8.66 -1.11 -25.03
C LYS A 75 -10.02 -1.73 -25.40
N TYR A 76 -10.90 -1.96 -24.42
CA TYR A 76 -12.19 -2.62 -24.70
C TYR A 76 -13.08 -1.81 -25.65
N PRO A 77 -13.22 -0.48 -25.48
CA PRO A 77 -13.95 0.34 -26.45
C PRO A 77 -13.31 0.31 -27.85
N GLN A 78 -11.98 0.33 -27.97
CA GLN A 78 -11.28 0.24 -29.27
C GLN A 78 -11.45 -1.12 -29.94
N ASP A 79 -11.38 -2.20 -29.18
CA ASP A 79 -11.60 -3.56 -29.68
C ASP A 79 -13.03 -3.71 -30.20
N ASN A 80 -14.01 -3.16 -29.48
CA ASN A 80 -15.41 -3.11 -29.92
C ASN A 80 -15.58 -2.30 -31.21
N LEU A 81 -14.97 -1.12 -31.31
CA LEU A 81 -15.03 -0.28 -32.51
C LEU A 81 -14.39 -0.97 -33.72
N THR A 82 -13.26 -1.64 -33.51
CA THR A 82 -12.56 -2.39 -34.57
C THR A 82 -13.42 -3.55 -35.07
N ALA A 83 -14.01 -4.32 -34.15
CA ALA A 83 -14.93 -5.39 -34.50
C ALA A 83 -16.17 -4.87 -35.24
N ALA A 84 -16.73 -3.74 -34.79
CA ALA A 84 -17.87 -3.09 -35.45
C ALA A 84 -17.51 -2.64 -36.88
N ARG A 85 -16.36 -1.97 -37.07
CA ARG A 85 -15.86 -1.56 -38.40
C ARG A 85 -15.76 -2.74 -39.36
N ASP A 86 -15.18 -3.83 -38.87
CA ASP A 86 -14.87 -5.00 -39.69
C ASP A 86 -16.14 -5.77 -40.11
N ALA A 87 -17.25 -5.55 -39.41
CA ALA A 87 -18.57 -6.09 -39.75
C ALA A 87 -19.37 -5.22 -40.74
N LEU A 88 -18.91 -4.03 -41.11
CA LEU A 88 -19.64 -3.11 -42.01
C LEU A 88 -19.39 -3.43 -43.48
N VAL A 89 -20.44 -3.26 -44.30
CA VAL A 89 -20.39 -3.40 -45.76
C VAL A 89 -21.08 -2.17 -46.39
N PRO A 90 -20.36 -1.31 -47.14
CA PRO A 90 -18.92 -1.34 -47.36
C PRO A 90 -18.13 -1.01 -46.09
N ARG A 91 -16.96 -1.62 -45.95
CA ARG A 91 -16.05 -1.37 -44.82
C ARG A 91 -15.44 0.03 -44.95
N PRO A 92 -15.63 0.93 -43.98
CA PRO A 92 -15.02 2.25 -44.01
C PRO A 92 -13.54 2.17 -43.57
N ASP A 93 -12.70 3.10 -44.05
CA ASP A 93 -11.29 3.18 -43.65
C ASP A 93 -11.13 3.49 -42.15
N ALA A 94 -11.93 4.44 -41.66
CA ALA A 94 -11.97 4.86 -40.27
C ALA A 94 -13.42 5.06 -39.81
N LEU A 95 -13.65 4.77 -38.53
CA LEU A 95 -14.89 5.14 -37.84
C LEU A 95 -14.66 6.39 -36.98
N PRO A 96 -15.71 7.18 -36.73
CA PRO A 96 -15.60 8.32 -35.84
C PRO A 96 -15.35 7.89 -34.39
N PRO A 97 -14.98 8.84 -33.51
CA PRO A 97 -14.82 8.58 -32.08
C PRO A 97 -16.10 8.01 -31.46
N LEU A 98 -15.91 7.19 -30.43
CA LEU A 98 -17.01 6.61 -29.65
C LEU A 98 -17.77 7.70 -28.89
N ASP A 99 -19.09 7.62 -28.92
CA ASP A 99 -19.96 8.48 -28.10
C ASP A 99 -20.24 7.77 -26.76
N PRO A 100 -19.82 8.33 -25.61
CA PRO A 100 -20.06 7.73 -24.30
C PRO A 100 -21.55 7.71 -23.90
N ASN A 101 -22.42 8.47 -24.56
CA ASN A 101 -23.85 8.54 -24.28
C ASN A 101 -24.67 7.53 -25.08
N ILE A 102 -24.07 6.82 -26.04
CA ILE A 102 -24.74 5.80 -26.83
C ILE A 102 -24.55 4.45 -26.14
N ASP A 103 -25.65 3.88 -25.65
CA ASP A 103 -25.68 2.60 -24.94
C ASP A 103 -26.97 1.80 -25.22
N ALA A 104 -27.09 0.63 -24.59
CA ALA A 104 -28.24 -0.25 -24.74
C ALA A 104 -29.56 0.39 -24.27
N ASP A 105 -29.53 1.28 -23.27
CA ASP A 105 -30.72 1.96 -22.79
C ASP A 105 -31.16 3.07 -23.75
N THR A 106 -30.21 3.73 -24.40
CA THR A 106 -30.46 4.67 -25.49
C THR A 106 -31.21 4.00 -26.65
N ALA A 107 -30.84 2.76 -26.98
CA ALA A 107 -31.52 1.96 -28.00
C ALA A 107 -32.98 1.67 -27.64
N LYS A 108 -33.25 1.31 -26.37
CA LYS A 108 -34.63 1.09 -25.87
C LYS A 108 -35.50 2.34 -25.94
N GLY A 109 -34.88 3.52 -25.90
CA GLY A 109 -35.56 4.82 -26.03
C GLY A 109 -35.90 5.22 -27.47
N VAL A 110 -35.49 4.46 -28.49
CA VAL A 110 -35.84 4.73 -29.89
C VAL A 110 -37.19 4.09 -30.19
N SER A 111 -38.16 4.90 -30.62
CA SER A 111 -39.50 4.41 -30.97
C SER A 111 -39.62 4.16 -32.47
N ASP A 112 -40.30 3.07 -32.82
CA ASP A 112 -40.69 2.80 -34.21
C ASP A 112 -41.57 3.92 -34.76
N GLY A 113 -41.34 4.28 -36.03
CA GLY A 113 -42.03 5.37 -36.72
C GLY A 113 -41.51 6.78 -36.42
N ALA A 114 -40.58 6.94 -35.47
CA ALA A 114 -39.96 8.24 -35.19
C ALA A 114 -39.25 8.79 -36.44
N ALA A 115 -39.27 10.11 -36.61
CA ALA A 115 -38.53 10.76 -37.69
C ALA A 115 -37.02 10.61 -37.45
N LEU A 116 -36.27 10.18 -38.47
CA LEU A 116 -34.82 10.01 -38.38
C LEU A 116 -34.11 11.33 -38.03
N ASP A 117 -34.59 12.46 -38.57
CA ASP A 117 -34.00 13.77 -38.29
C ASP A 117 -34.11 14.17 -36.82
N ALA A 118 -35.24 13.87 -36.17
CA ALA A 118 -35.41 14.10 -34.73
C ALA A 118 -34.47 13.19 -33.90
N LEU A 119 -34.21 11.97 -34.37
CA LEU A 119 -33.25 11.08 -33.74
C LEU A 119 -31.82 11.60 -33.89
N ILE A 120 -31.45 12.11 -35.08
CA ILE A 120 -30.15 12.74 -35.35
C ILE A 120 -29.97 14.01 -34.52
N GLU A 121 -31.00 14.83 -34.36
CA GLU A 121 -30.95 16.00 -33.49
C GLU A 121 -30.69 15.62 -32.02
N ARG A 122 -31.30 14.52 -31.56
CA ARG A 122 -31.15 14.01 -30.19
C ARG A 122 -29.81 13.32 -29.93
N LEU A 123 -29.37 12.47 -30.85
CA LEU A 123 -28.20 11.59 -30.67
C LEU A 123 -26.92 12.11 -31.35
N GLY A 124 -27.03 13.18 -32.13
CA GLY A 124 -25.98 13.61 -33.04
C GLY A 124 -25.97 12.81 -34.35
N ALA A 125 -25.10 13.23 -35.28
CA ALA A 125 -24.95 12.57 -36.57
C ALA A 125 -24.50 11.10 -36.39
N PRO A 126 -25.05 10.16 -37.19
CA PRO A 126 -24.62 8.77 -37.13
C PRO A 126 -23.16 8.66 -37.53
N GLY A 127 -22.42 7.79 -36.85
CA GLY A 127 -21.02 7.58 -37.14
C GLY A 127 -20.77 6.84 -38.45
N TRP A 128 -21.78 6.12 -38.95
CA TRP A 128 -21.77 5.47 -40.25
C TRP A 128 -23.18 5.45 -40.84
N ARG A 129 -23.28 5.68 -42.15
CA ARG A 129 -24.55 5.66 -42.88
C ARG A 129 -24.35 5.03 -44.25
N HIS A 130 -25.21 4.08 -44.61
CA HIS A 130 -25.23 3.47 -45.94
C HIS A 130 -26.67 3.14 -46.35
N GLY A 131 -27.17 3.79 -47.40
CA GLY A 131 -28.58 3.71 -47.76
C GLY A 131 -29.49 4.21 -46.63
N ASP A 132 -30.44 3.36 -46.24
CA ASP A 132 -31.40 3.62 -45.16
C ASP A 132 -30.89 3.17 -43.77
N GLU A 133 -29.68 2.64 -43.67
CA GLU A 133 -29.09 2.20 -42.41
C GLU A 133 -28.18 3.28 -41.81
N CYS A 134 -28.39 3.58 -40.53
CA CYS A 134 -27.58 4.48 -39.72
C CYS A 134 -27.03 3.73 -38.51
N ARG A 135 -25.77 4.01 -38.13
CA ARG A 135 -25.15 3.43 -36.94
C ARG A 135 -24.49 4.48 -36.06
N TRP A 136 -24.68 4.34 -34.76
CA TRP A 136 -23.99 5.12 -33.72
C TRP A 136 -23.15 4.17 -32.87
N PHE A 137 -21.91 4.56 -32.57
CA PHE A 137 -20.95 3.71 -31.89
C PHE A 137 -20.78 4.14 -30.43
N GLY A 138 -21.15 3.25 -29.51
CA GLY A 138 -20.98 3.41 -28.08
C GLY A 138 -19.81 2.59 -27.54
N ARG A 139 -19.48 2.76 -26.25
CA ARG A 139 -18.36 2.02 -25.63
C ARG A 139 -18.55 0.50 -25.63
N GLY A 140 -19.77 0.04 -25.35
CA GLY A 140 -20.11 -1.38 -25.21
C GLY A 140 -20.71 -2.01 -26.47
N GLY A 141 -20.79 -1.31 -27.60
CA GLY A 141 -21.50 -1.79 -28.78
C GLY A 141 -21.92 -0.66 -29.73
N GLN A 142 -22.92 -0.93 -30.57
CA GLN A 142 -23.44 0.02 -31.53
C GLN A 142 -24.96 -0.04 -31.62
N LEU A 143 -25.59 1.12 -31.82
CA LEU A 143 -27.00 1.23 -32.16
C LEU A 143 -27.14 1.18 -33.68
N ARG A 144 -27.80 0.14 -34.20
CA ARG A 144 -28.20 0.03 -35.61
C ARG A 144 -29.63 0.54 -35.76
N VAL A 145 -29.85 1.44 -36.71
CA VAL A 145 -31.20 1.92 -37.05
C VAL A 145 -31.41 1.78 -38.55
N ALA A 146 -32.46 1.09 -38.94
CA ALA A 146 -32.96 1.09 -40.31
C ALA A 146 -34.10 2.11 -40.42
N ALA A 147 -34.00 3.06 -41.35
CA ALA A 147 -34.94 4.17 -41.47
C ALA A 147 -35.38 4.45 -42.93
N PRO A 148 -36.04 3.49 -43.60
CA PRO A 148 -36.50 3.66 -44.97
C PRO A 148 -37.49 4.82 -45.07
N GLY A 149 -37.28 5.71 -46.04
CA GLY A 149 -38.10 6.91 -46.21
C GLY A 149 -37.99 7.91 -45.05
N GLY A 150 -36.89 7.87 -44.28
CA GLY A 150 -36.60 8.82 -43.20
C GLY A 150 -37.37 8.59 -41.90
N LYS A 151 -38.03 7.43 -41.73
CA LYS A 151 -38.68 7.03 -40.48
C LYS A 151 -38.07 5.76 -39.95
N VAL A 152 -37.82 5.70 -38.65
CA VAL A 152 -37.28 4.52 -37.98
C VAL A 152 -38.23 3.34 -38.17
N ALA A 153 -37.76 2.28 -38.82
CA ALA A 153 -38.49 1.03 -38.96
C ALA A 153 -37.99 -0.03 -37.96
N GLU A 154 -36.70 0.00 -37.64
CA GLU A 154 -36.07 -0.93 -36.71
C GLU A 154 -34.92 -0.22 -35.99
N ALA A 155 -34.81 -0.43 -34.68
CA ALA A 155 -33.66 0.01 -33.88
C ALA A 155 -33.19 -1.15 -33.00
N GLU A 156 -31.92 -1.55 -33.16
CA GLU A 156 -31.33 -2.68 -32.44
C GLU A 156 -30.00 -2.27 -31.80
N TRP A 157 -29.81 -2.65 -30.53
CA TRP A 157 -28.50 -2.59 -29.90
C TRP A 157 -27.70 -3.85 -30.22
N ILE A 158 -26.60 -3.69 -30.94
CA ILE A 158 -25.65 -4.77 -31.22
C ILE A 158 -24.51 -4.65 -30.21
N ALA A 159 -24.50 -5.56 -29.23
CA ALA A 159 -23.44 -5.61 -28.22
C ALA A 159 -22.07 -5.86 -28.88
N GLY A 160 -21.04 -5.18 -28.36
CA GLY A 160 -19.66 -5.43 -28.73
C GLY A 160 -19.14 -6.76 -28.17
N ARG A 161 -17.86 -7.03 -28.40
CA ARG A 161 -17.16 -8.15 -27.76
C ARG A 161 -17.13 -8.02 -26.24
N TYR A 162 -17.03 -6.79 -25.76
CA TYR A 162 -17.08 -6.42 -24.36
C TYR A 162 -18.31 -5.55 -24.15
N ASP A 163 -19.23 -5.98 -23.27
CA ASP A 163 -20.42 -5.19 -23.02
C ASP A 163 -20.13 -3.99 -22.10
N THR A 164 -21.14 -3.15 -21.87
CA THR A 164 -21.00 -2.00 -20.96
C THR A 164 -20.68 -2.43 -19.53
N HIS A 165 -21.17 -3.60 -19.11
CA HIS A 165 -20.94 -4.11 -17.76
C HIS A 165 -19.47 -4.52 -17.55
N ASP A 166 -18.88 -5.26 -18.49
CA ASP A 166 -17.47 -5.63 -18.50
C ASP A 166 -16.57 -4.39 -18.37
N ILE A 167 -16.86 -3.36 -19.16
CA ILE A 167 -16.14 -2.09 -19.13
C ILE A 167 -16.25 -1.43 -17.75
N GLN A 168 -17.47 -1.36 -17.19
CA GLN A 168 -17.70 -0.79 -15.86
C GLN A 168 -16.99 -1.58 -14.76
N VAL A 169 -16.97 -2.92 -14.85
CA VAL A 169 -16.25 -3.79 -13.90
C VAL A 169 -14.76 -3.50 -13.92
N GLN A 170 -14.14 -3.33 -15.10
CA GLN A 170 -12.71 -2.95 -15.18
C GLN A 170 -12.46 -1.59 -14.50
N ILE A 171 -13.29 -0.58 -14.78
CA ILE A 171 -13.18 0.76 -14.17
C ILE A 171 -13.35 0.70 -12.65
N TRP A 172 -14.30 -0.10 -12.16
CA TRP A 172 -14.57 -0.24 -10.73
C TRP A 172 -13.42 -0.94 -10.00
N ILE A 173 -12.90 -2.04 -10.54
CA ILE A 173 -11.71 -2.73 -10.01
C ILE A 173 -10.50 -1.78 -10.03
N GLY A 174 -10.28 -1.08 -11.13
CA GLY A 174 -9.22 -0.08 -11.26
C GLY A 174 -9.32 1.02 -10.21
N SER A 175 -10.54 1.48 -9.90
CA SER A 175 -10.81 2.49 -8.88
C SER A 175 -10.50 1.99 -7.47
N ILE A 176 -10.94 0.78 -7.11
CA ILE A 176 -10.62 0.17 -5.80
C ILE A 176 -9.11 0.02 -5.63
N MET A 177 -8.44 -0.53 -6.65
CA MET A 177 -6.98 -0.71 -6.63
C MET A 177 -6.27 0.64 -6.53
N GLY A 178 -6.78 1.68 -7.18
CA GLY A 178 -6.25 3.04 -7.12
C GLY A 178 -6.34 3.62 -5.70
N VAL A 179 -7.49 3.51 -5.04
CA VAL A 179 -7.67 3.94 -3.65
C VAL A 179 -6.73 3.18 -2.70
N LEU A 180 -6.67 1.85 -2.82
CA LEU A 180 -5.74 1.04 -2.02
C LEU A 180 -4.27 1.41 -2.29
N GLY A 181 -3.92 1.68 -3.55
CA GLY A 181 -2.61 2.16 -3.97
C GLY A 181 -2.25 3.49 -3.32
N LEU A 182 -3.18 4.45 -3.26
CA LEU A 182 -2.98 5.74 -2.59
C LEU A 182 -2.79 5.60 -1.08
N LEU A 183 -3.58 4.73 -0.42
CA LEU A 183 -3.40 4.43 1.00
C LEU A 183 -2.03 3.82 1.28
N MET A 184 -1.61 2.88 0.43
CA MET A 184 -0.29 2.25 0.52
C MET A 184 0.86 3.21 0.19
N LEU A 185 0.65 4.18 -0.71
CA LEU A 185 1.59 5.26 -0.95
C LEU A 185 1.74 6.17 0.28
N GLY A 186 0.65 6.51 0.95
CA GLY A 186 0.68 7.23 2.24
C GLY A 186 1.44 6.44 3.31
N GLN A 187 1.23 5.13 3.40
CA GLN A 187 1.98 4.24 4.28
C GLN A 187 3.46 4.17 3.92
N LEU A 188 3.80 4.15 2.62
CA LEU A 188 5.19 4.18 2.14
C LEU A 188 5.87 5.48 2.58
N VAL A 189 5.24 6.63 2.36
CA VAL A 189 5.76 7.92 2.83
C VAL A 189 5.99 7.90 4.34
N ARG A 190 5.07 7.33 5.12
CA ARG A 190 5.23 7.16 6.57
C ARG A 190 6.42 6.27 6.93
N VAL A 191 6.60 5.14 6.24
CA VAL A 191 7.72 4.23 6.43
C VAL A 191 9.05 4.91 6.10
N LEU A 192 9.11 5.66 5.00
CA LEU A 192 10.32 6.38 4.58
C LEU A 192 10.68 7.55 5.50
N ARG A 193 9.68 8.22 6.09
CA ARG A 193 9.88 9.33 7.04
C ARG A 193 10.10 8.86 8.48
N THR A 194 9.94 7.58 8.78
CA THR A 194 10.15 7.06 10.13
C THR A 194 11.63 7.12 10.49
N ARG A 195 11.96 7.99 11.45
CA ARG A 195 13.31 8.17 11.99
C ARG A 195 13.26 7.96 13.51
N VAL A 196 14.14 7.11 14.00
CA VAL A 196 14.38 6.88 15.42
C VAL A 196 15.76 7.42 15.75
N VAL A 197 15.84 8.27 16.76
CA VAL A 197 17.12 8.84 17.22
C VAL A 197 17.23 8.58 18.71
N LEU A 198 18.32 7.96 19.13
CA LEU A 198 18.70 7.83 20.53
C LEU A 198 19.98 8.64 20.73
N ASP A 199 19.93 9.63 21.60
CA ASP A 199 21.07 10.48 21.96
C ASP A 199 21.07 10.72 23.48
N PRO A 200 22.06 11.42 24.05
CA PRO A 200 22.12 11.66 25.50
C PRO A 200 20.89 12.39 26.07
N SER A 201 20.13 13.12 25.24
CA SER A 201 18.91 13.81 25.69
C SER A 201 17.71 12.86 25.81
N GLY A 202 17.70 11.74 25.07
CA GLY A 202 16.62 10.77 25.11
C GLY A 202 16.37 10.00 23.81
N LEU A 203 15.22 9.33 23.77
CA LEU A 203 14.74 8.59 22.61
C LEU A 203 13.66 9.39 21.86
N ARG A 204 13.91 9.72 20.60
CA ARG A 204 12.95 10.39 19.71
C ARG A 204 12.43 9.42 18.65
N LEU A 205 11.10 9.31 18.55
CA LEU A 205 10.40 8.38 17.65
C LEU A 205 9.55 9.16 16.64
N GLY A 206 10.11 9.42 15.46
CA GLY A 206 9.46 10.20 14.41
C GLY A 206 9.18 11.64 14.84
N SER A 207 7.92 12.04 14.75
CA SER A 207 7.40 13.36 15.16
C SER A 207 6.96 13.44 16.63
N ARG A 208 7.10 12.36 17.41
CA ARG A 208 6.73 12.38 18.82
C ARG A 208 7.74 13.19 19.64
N PRO A 209 7.30 13.82 20.75
CA PRO A 209 8.22 14.43 21.71
C PRO A 209 9.30 13.44 22.16
N PRO A 210 10.55 13.90 22.36
CA PRO A 210 11.63 13.03 22.85
C PRO A 210 11.27 12.51 24.25
N ILE A 211 11.60 11.24 24.51
CA ILE A 211 11.46 10.59 25.81
C ILE A 211 12.81 10.70 26.52
N PRO A 212 12.95 11.55 27.56
CA PRO A 212 14.21 11.68 28.27
C PRO A 212 14.65 10.36 28.90
N LEU A 213 15.95 10.07 28.89
CA LEU A 213 16.49 8.87 29.54
C LEU A 213 16.10 8.82 31.04
N SER A 214 16.10 9.96 31.72
CA SER A 214 15.68 10.06 33.12
C SER A 214 14.21 9.64 33.34
N ALA A 215 13.34 9.88 32.37
CA ALA A 215 11.92 9.54 32.44
C ALA A 215 11.62 8.05 32.17
N MET A 216 12.58 7.30 31.61
CA MET A 216 12.41 5.87 31.34
C MET A 216 12.51 5.07 32.64
N THR A 217 11.54 4.17 32.90
CA THR A 217 11.43 3.43 34.15
C THR A 217 11.71 1.93 34.01
N LYS A 218 11.30 1.32 32.91
CA LYS A 218 11.48 -0.12 32.68
C LYS A 218 11.40 -0.47 31.18
N ILE A 219 12.17 -1.47 30.75
CA ILE A 219 11.93 -2.18 29.48
C ILE A 219 11.33 -3.54 29.81
N ASP A 220 10.17 -3.84 29.23
CA ASP A 220 9.52 -5.14 29.30
C ASP A 220 9.68 -5.89 27.98
N ALA A 221 10.39 -7.01 28.02
CA ALA A 221 10.63 -7.90 26.88
C ALA A 221 9.80 -9.19 26.93
N SER A 222 8.77 -9.28 27.78
CA SER A 222 7.88 -10.45 27.91
C SER A 222 7.32 -10.94 26.57
N ARG A 223 7.10 -10.03 25.62
CA ARG A 223 6.57 -10.31 24.27
C ARG A 223 7.64 -10.40 23.19
N TYR A 224 8.92 -10.22 23.49
CA TYR A 224 9.97 -10.15 22.48
C TYR A 224 10.12 -11.48 21.72
N LYS A 225 10.12 -12.61 22.43
CA LYS A 225 10.15 -13.96 21.85
C LYS A 225 9.04 -14.21 20.84
N GLU A 226 7.82 -13.79 21.17
CA GLU A 226 6.61 -14.11 20.39
C GLU A 226 6.34 -13.09 19.28
N LYS A 227 6.62 -11.81 19.53
CA LYS A 227 6.18 -10.68 18.69
C LYS A 227 7.32 -9.83 18.13
N GLY A 228 8.57 -10.02 18.59
CA GLY A 228 9.71 -9.22 18.13
C GLY A 228 9.75 -7.78 18.67
N TRP A 229 8.97 -7.45 19.70
CA TRP A 229 8.97 -6.10 20.27
C TRP A 229 9.21 -6.08 21.78
N VAL A 230 9.65 -4.93 22.27
CA VAL A 230 9.74 -4.60 23.70
C VAL A 230 8.89 -3.37 24.01
N THR A 231 8.46 -3.27 25.27
CA THR A 231 7.66 -2.15 25.76
C THR A 231 8.52 -1.29 26.69
N LEU A 232 8.73 -0.03 26.32
CA LEU A 232 9.40 0.97 27.14
C LEU A 232 8.38 1.72 28.00
N HIS A 233 8.45 1.53 29.32
CA HIS A 233 7.68 2.28 30.30
C HIS A 233 8.43 3.58 30.64
N HIS A 234 7.71 4.70 30.67
CA HIS A 234 8.28 6.01 30.98
C HIS A 234 7.24 6.95 31.60
N HIS A 235 7.68 7.98 32.30
CA HIS A 235 6.81 9.03 32.82
C HIS A 235 6.72 10.21 31.84
N ALA A 236 5.51 10.65 31.53
CA ALA A 236 5.28 11.85 30.72
C ALA A 236 4.00 12.56 31.19
N GLY A 237 4.14 13.83 31.59
CA GLY A 237 3.02 14.64 32.10
C GLY A 237 2.38 14.03 33.36
N GLY A 238 3.19 13.58 34.32
CA GLY A 238 2.72 13.00 35.59
C GLY A 238 2.06 11.63 35.48
N ARG A 239 2.02 11.01 34.29
CA ARG A 239 1.45 9.67 34.09
C ARG A 239 2.49 8.70 33.55
N THR A 240 2.37 7.43 33.91
CA THR A 240 3.12 6.35 33.29
C THR A 240 2.54 6.08 31.90
N ARG A 241 3.39 6.13 30.88
CA ARG A 241 3.06 5.78 29.50
C ARG A 241 3.92 4.62 29.04
N THR A 242 3.45 3.91 28.03
CA THR A 242 4.18 2.83 27.38
C THR A 242 4.48 3.21 25.94
N THR A 243 5.61 2.74 25.43
CA THR A 243 6.01 2.95 24.03
C THR A 243 6.59 1.66 23.51
N ARG A 244 6.00 1.15 22.42
CA ARG A 244 6.46 -0.08 21.76
C ARG A 244 7.65 0.21 20.87
N LEU A 245 8.73 -0.55 21.05
CA LEU A 245 9.90 -0.59 20.18
C LEU A 245 9.91 -1.96 19.51
N ASP A 246 9.97 -2.00 18.18
CA ASP A 246 9.66 -3.18 17.39
C ASP A 246 10.79 -3.46 16.40
N CYS A 247 11.32 -4.68 16.40
CA CYS A 247 12.46 -5.05 15.56
C CYS A 247 12.11 -5.04 14.06
N ASP A 248 10.85 -5.23 13.69
CA ASP A 248 10.41 -5.17 12.29
C ASP A 248 10.31 -3.72 11.79
N VAL A 249 10.28 -2.76 12.72
CA VAL A 249 10.08 -1.33 12.45
C VAL A 249 11.37 -0.53 12.56
N ILE A 250 12.32 -0.95 13.38
CA ILE A 250 13.52 -0.19 13.72
C ILE A 250 14.75 -0.97 13.25
N ASP A 251 15.49 -0.40 12.29
CA ASP A 251 16.66 -1.05 11.69
C ASP A 251 17.77 -1.35 12.71
N ARG A 252 18.14 -0.37 13.54
CA ARG A 252 19.11 -0.54 14.63
C ARG A 252 18.44 -0.83 15.98
N PHE A 253 17.46 -1.73 15.98
CA PHE A 253 16.68 -2.07 17.16
C PHE A 253 17.55 -2.49 18.36
N ARG A 254 18.41 -3.50 18.18
CA ARG A 254 19.27 -4.04 19.25
C ARG A 254 20.23 -2.98 19.83
N PRO A 255 21.02 -2.24 19.02
CA PRO A 255 21.87 -1.16 19.52
C PRO A 255 21.11 -0.13 20.37
N ILE A 256 19.89 0.24 19.95
CA ILE A 256 19.05 1.18 20.72
C ILE A 256 18.67 0.61 22.09
N ILE A 257 18.24 -0.65 22.16
CA ILE A 257 17.87 -1.28 23.44
C ILE A 257 19.10 -1.42 24.35
N GLU A 258 20.23 -1.87 23.81
CA GLU A 258 21.49 -2.03 24.55
C GLU A 258 21.99 -0.70 25.11
N SER A 259 21.99 0.38 24.31
CA SER A 259 22.37 1.72 24.78
C SER A 259 21.43 2.29 25.83
N ILE A 260 20.11 2.05 25.73
CA ILE A 260 19.16 2.46 26.80
C ILE A 260 19.47 1.68 28.08
N CYS A 261 19.63 0.36 27.99
CA CYS A 261 19.95 -0.48 29.15
C CYS A 261 21.27 -0.06 29.81
N GLN A 262 22.31 0.17 29.02
CA GLN A 262 23.61 0.65 29.50
C GLN A 262 23.48 2.02 30.18
N GLY A 263 22.82 2.99 29.53
CA GLY A 263 22.62 4.33 30.09
C GLY A 263 21.76 4.37 31.36
N LYS A 264 20.93 3.35 31.59
CA LYS A 264 20.09 3.20 32.78
C LYS A 264 20.65 2.24 33.84
N GLY A 265 21.74 1.53 33.53
CA GLY A 265 22.24 0.45 34.38
C GLY A 265 21.30 -0.75 34.49
N TRP A 266 20.44 -0.97 33.49
CA TRP A 266 19.54 -2.12 33.44
C TRP A 266 20.22 -3.32 32.79
N ALA A 267 19.87 -4.53 33.23
CA ALA A 267 20.21 -5.74 32.49
C ALA A 267 19.53 -5.71 31.11
N CYS A 268 20.29 -5.98 30.05
CA CYS A 268 19.73 -6.05 28.69
C CYS A 268 18.80 -7.27 28.60
N PRO A 269 17.51 -7.09 28.24
CA PRO A 269 16.57 -8.21 28.21
C PRO A 269 16.62 -9.00 26.88
N LEU A 270 17.45 -8.58 25.92
CA LEU A 270 17.60 -9.26 24.65
C LEU A 270 18.58 -10.44 24.78
N PRO A 271 18.34 -11.57 24.07
CA PRO A 271 19.32 -12.64 24.02
C PRO A 271 20.63 -12.13 23.41
N PRO A 272 21.79 -12.71 23.74
CA PRO A 272 23.05 -12.36 23.11
C PRO A 272 22.95 -12.54 21.58
N PRO A 273 23.70 -11.76 20.78
CA PRO A 273 23.79 -12.01 19.34
C PRO A 273 24.28 -13.44 19.10
N ARG A 274 23.68 -14.14 18.12
CA ARG A 274 24.18 -15.44 17.66
C ARG A 274 25.58 -15.24 17.09
N ARG A 275 26.45 -16.20 17.32
CA ARG A 275 27.71 -16.25 16.58
C ARG A 275 27.37 -16.67 15.16
N GLN A 276 27.98 -15.99 14.19
CA GLN A 276 27.73 -16.24 12.77
C GLN A 276 28.13 -17.67 12.37
N ASP A 277 28.97 -18.32 13.16
CA ASP A 277 29.49 -19.67 12.94
C ASP A 277 28.45 -20.78 13.21
N ASP A 278 27.33 -20.47 13.88
CA ASP A 278 26.32 -21.48 14.24
C ASP A 278 25.40 -21.87 13.06
N ASP A 279 25.48 -21.17 11.91
CA ASP A 279 24.59 -21.36 10.74
C ASP A 279 25.25 -22.13 9.57
N VAL A 280 26.44 -22.73 9.73
CA VAL A 280 27.18 -23.42 8.64
C VAL A 280 26.95 -24.94 8.59
N THR A 281 26.22 -25.52 9.54
CA THR A 281 25.92 -26.95 9.56
C THR A 281 24.46 -27.20 9.22
N ASP A 282 24.15 -27.31 7.93
CA ASP A 282 23.09 -28.17 7.36
C ASP A 282 23.24 -28.29 5.83
#